data_AF-A0A0Q7NCI6-F1
#
_entry.id   AF-A0A0Q7NCI6-F1
#
_cell.length_a   1.000
_cell.length_b   1.000
_cell.length_c   1.000
_cell.angle_alpha   90.00
_cell.angle_beta   90.00
_cell.angle_gamma   90.00
#
_symmetry.space_group_name_H-M   'P 1'
#
loop_
_entity.id
_entity.type
_entity.pdbx_description
1 polymer ?
#
loop_
_entity_poly.entity_id
_entity_poly.type
_entity_poly.pdbx_seq_one_letter_code
_entity_poly.pdbx_strand_id
1 'polypeptide(L)'
;MIAKMFPNKRHIFTMNNPESVKIDGKWVEQDDYRWSLENTSNPEDKTSLRVSPDPRGWNGLADYDMAIHMAALNYTPMDFHFFDDFLTISRDEAVRSMTFERIYQFLGRTSLRDYDRVYGEGEELTLIVFDRQTAMRMQAMIGCGEPTFIDLGIEKLQEQKKAPYDPKAAAVGANARYRANEAEKERLAADEATPQYEGFGARIWSTGADKEPTYQTYAIEDLFRLMERAGEMPLKFKAHCSQFREGAFSDLGAAEIAGNLTTSKMLAFDIDDSIHKPEAVSDYLASLGFTNFIYNSFSHKGFPYRFHVLIPLSRAVNEGNYRHIFKVVRALLESRFGKKDLPIEAKYGSINKWIAMPCDSKFGQGFVIAKRRWKNIMTKEYSLLDVQDYLTRQVPKTPEQETEAETKADQTALESADIDAIVRDIAAAAAPGNRDDAFKQAGIALVYTHKVPDHEAIRSLNAAVNLFGKDRGAAKRLVGSLNRSRQTSLTALITN
;
A
#
# COMPACT_ATOMS: atom_id res chain seq x y z
N MET A 1 -19.60 -28.66 -9.20
CA MET A 1 -20.05 -28.12 -10.51
C MET A 1 -19.44 -28.89 -11.67
N ILE A 2 -18.11 -29.00 -11.73
CA ILE A 2 -17.41 -29.84 -12.74
C ILE A 2 -17.97 -31.28 -12.77
N ALA A 3 -18.13 -31.93 -11.61
CA ALA A 3 -18.75 -33.26 -11.52
C ALA A 3 -20.20 -33.34 -12.08
N LYS A 4 -20.94 -32.21 -12.10
CA LYS A 4 -22.27 -32.14 -12.71
C LYS A 4 -22.20 -31.94 -14.23
N MET A 5 -21.18 -31.24 -14.72
CA MET A 5 -20.96 -30.99 -16.15
C MET A 5 -20.40 -32.21 -16.88
N PHE A 6 -19.60 -33.02 -16.18
CA PHE A 6 -18.97 -34.23 -16.72
C PHE A 6 -19.31 -35.43 -15.82
N PRO A 7 -20.58 -35.87 -15.80
CA PRO A 7 -20.99 -37.01 -14.99
C PRO A 7 -20.26 -38.28 -15.45
N ASN A 8 -19.74 -39.06 -14.50
CA ASN A 8 -19.11 -40.37 -14.72
C ASN A 8 -17.82 -40.38 -15.58
N LYS A 9 -17.27 -39.22 -15.94
CA LYS A 9 -16.05 -39.14 -16.74
C LYS A 9 -14.83 -39.43 -15.86
N ARG A 10 -13.99 -40.38 -16.29
CA ARG A 10 -12.75 -40.72 -15.57
C ARG A 10 -11.77 -39.57 -15.69
N HIS A 11 -11.38 -38.98 -14.57
CA HIS A 11 -10.50 -37.80 -14.57
C HIS A 11 -9.33 -37.88 -13.60
N ILE A 12 -8.21 -37.28 -14.00
CA ILE A 12 -7.11 -36.93 -13.10
C ILE A 12 -7.20 -35.47 -12.72
N PHE A 13 -6.80 -35.11 -11.50
CA PHE A 13 -6.76 -33.70 -11.10
C PHE A 13 -5.57 -33.38 -10.19
N THR A 14 -5.15 -32.13 -10.21
CA THR A 14 -4.12 -31.58 -9.33
C THR A 14 -4.51 -30.22 -8.77
N MET A 15 -4.16 -30.00 -7.51
CA MET A 15 -4.43 -28.79 -6.75
C MET A 15 -3.49 -28.71 -5.55
N ASN A 16 -3.23 -27.48 -5.10
CA ASN A 16 -2.39 -27.24 -3.93
C ASN A 16 -3.06 -27.81 -2.68
N ASN A 17 -2.26 -28.35 -1.76
CA ASN A 17 -2.78 -28.72 -0.45
C ASN A 17 -3.33 -27.47 0.25
N PRO A 18 -4.41 -27.61 1.06
CA PRO A 18 -4.79 -26.56 1.98
C PRO A 18 -3.58 -26.17 2.83
N GLU A 19 -3.39 -24.88 3.08
CA GLU A 19 -2.30 -24.43 3.93
C GLU A 19 -2.38 -25.13 5.29
N SER A 20 -1.25 -25.66 5.76
CA SER A 20 -1.12 -26.08 7.15
C SER A 20 -1.51 -24.90 8.02
N VAL A 21 -2.42 -25.09 8.97
CA VAL A 21 -2.77 -24.04 9.92
C VAL A 21 -1.89 -24.15 11.14
N LYS A 22 -1.48 -23.00 11.67
CA LYS A 22 -0.67 -22.97 12.88
C LYS A 22 -1.60 -23.09 14.10
N ILE A 23 -1.63 -24.27 14.72
CA ILE A 23 -2.38 -24.56 15.94
C ILE A 23 -1.34 -24.74 17.06
N ASP A 24 -1.41 -23.91 18.10
CA ASP A 24 -0.48 -23.92 19.23
C ASP A 24 1.01 -23.87 18.84
N GLY A 25 1.33 -23.07 17.82
CA GLY A 25 2.70 -22.88 17.34
C GLY A 25 3.24 -24.02 16.47
N LYS A 26 2.48 -25.12 16.31
CA LYS A 26 2.81 -26.23 15.40
C LYS A 26 2.00 -26.09 14.11
N TRP A 27 2.66 -26.38 12.99
CA TRP A 27 1.95 -26.52 11.71
C TRP A 27 1.20 -27.85 11.74
N VAL A 28 -0.12 -27.76 11.72
CA VAL A 28 -1.01 -28.92 11.65
C VAL A 28 -1.60 -28.94 10.24
N GLU A 29 -1.41 -30.05 9.54
CA GLU A 29 -2.10 -30.30 8.28
C GLU A 29 -3.60 -30.35 8.58
N GLN A 30 -4.44 -29.65 7.81
CA GLN A 30 -5.88 -29.79 8.01
C GLN A 30 -6.28 -31.20 7.56
N ASP A 31 -6.43 -32.10 8.53
CA ASP A 31 -7.10 -33.36 8.33
C ASP A 31 -8.53 -33.05 7.87
N ASP A 32 -8.91 -33.59 6.70
CA ASP A 32 -10.27 -33.58 6.11
C ASP A 32 -10.71 -32.46 5.14
N TYR A 33 -9.83 -31.71 4.49
CA TYR A 33 -10.26 -31.05 3.24
C TYR A 33 -10.27 -32.04 2.07
N ARG A 34 -11.44 -32.65 1.83
CA ARG A 34 -11.69 -33.50 0.66
C ARG A 34 -12.41 -32.73 -0.43
N TRP A 35 -11.89 -32.80 -1.65
CA TRP A 35 -12.51 -32.13 -2.78
C TRP A 35 -13.75 -32.89 -3.24
N SER A 36 -14.80 -32.18 -3.66
CA SER A 36 -16.02 -32.83 -4.19
C SER A 36 -15.79 -33.73 -5.42
N LEU A 37 -14.60 -33.68 -6.01
CA LEU A 37 -14.16 -34.53 -7.12
C LEU A 37 -13.51 -35.84 -6.62
N GLU A 38 -13.12 -35.95 -5.35
CA GLU A 38 -12.61 -37.18 -4.73
C GLU A 38 -13.80 -38.10 -4.43
N ASN A 39 -14.03 -39.09 -5.30
CA ASN A 39 -15.19 -39.98 -5.16
C ASN A 39 -15.00 -40.90 -3.96
N THR A 40 -15.98 -40.97 -3.06
CA THR A 40 -15.83 -41.54 -1.70
C THR A 40 -16.81 -42.67 -1.38
N SER A 41 -17.65 -43.11 -2.31
CA SER A 41 -18.68 -44.12 -2.00
C SER A 41 -18.24 -45.56 -2.24
N ASN A 42 -17.25 -45.83 -3.10
CA ASN A 42 -16.74 -47.18 -3.34
C ASN A 42 -15.23 -47.16 -3.71
N PRO A 43 -14.34 -47.78 -2.92
CA PRO A 43 -12.90 -47.83 -3.20
C PRO A 43 -12.52 -48.47 -4.54
N GLU A 44 -13.43 -49.23 -5.16
CA GLU A 44 -13.23 -49.85 -6.47
C GLU A 44 -13.54 -48.89 -7.64
N ASP A 45 -14.20 -47.76 -7.37
CA ASP A 45 -14.68 -46.82 -8.38
C ASP A 45 -13.58 -45.80 -8.73
N LYS A 46 -12.67 -46.18 -9.62
CA LYS A 46 -11.49 -45.39 -10.07
C LYS A 46 -11.86 -44.22 -11.01
N THR A 47 -12.99 -43.56 -10.79
CA THR A 47 -13.48 -42.48 -11.65
C THR A 47 -12.73 -41.16 -11.45
N SER A 48 -12.06 -40.96 -10.30
CA SER A 48 -11.22 -39.79 -10.10
C SER A 48 -9.91 -40.13 -9.39
N LEU A 49 -8.83 -39.47 -9.81
CA LEU A 49 -7.52 -39.66 -9.20
C LEU A 49 -6.80 -38.31 -9.01
N ARG A 50 -6.46 -38.00 -7.75
CA ARG A 50 -5.58 -36.88 -7.45
C ARG A 50 -4.14 -37.26 -7.76
N VAL A 51 -3.46 -36.48 -8.58
CA VAL A 51 -2.05 -36.72 -8.93
C VAL A 51 -1.22 -35.46 -8.77
N SER A 52 0.05 -35.63 -8.40
CA SER A 52 1.00 -34.51 -8.29
C SER A 52 1.18 -33.81 -9.64
N PRO A 53 1.32 -32.47 -9.67
CA PRO A 53 1.66 -31.76 -10.90
C PRO A 53 3.12 -32.05 -11.34
N ASP A 54 3.95 -32.62 -10.46
CA ASP A 54 5.34 -32.97 -10.74
C ASP A 54 5.43 -34.13 -11.76
N PRO A 55 6.08 -33.94 -12.92
CA PRO A 55 6.15 -34.90 -14.03
C PRO A 55 7.14 -36.05 -13.79
N ARG A 56 6.83 -36.97 -12.86
CA ARG A 56 7.69 -38.14 -12.57
C ARG A 56 7.46 -39.35 -13.50
N GLY A 57 7.26 -39.14 -14.80
CA GLY A 57 7.23 -40.26 -15.76
C GLY A 57 6.13 -41.30 -15.53
N TRP A 58 5.00 -40.91 -14.94
CA TRP A 58 3.84 -41.79 -14.78
C TRP A 58 3.10 -42.00 -16.11
N ASN A 59 3.09 -43.25 -16.59
CA ASN A 59 2.43 -43.66 -17.83
C ASN A 59 1.14 -44.49 -17.60
N GLY A 60 0.83 -44.84 -16.35
CA GLY A 60 -0.31 -45.72 -16.02
C GLY A 60 -1.68 -45.05 -15.97
N LEU A 61 -1.85 -43.89 -16.62
CA LEU A 61 -3.08 -43.07 -16.55
C LEU A 61 -3.68 -42.77 -17.94
N ALA A 62 -3.21 -43.47 -18.98
CA ALA A 62 -3.68 -43.30 -20.36
C ALA A 62 -5.16 -43.71 -20.54
N ASP A 63 -5.76 -44.36 -19.55
CA ASP A 63 -7.16 -44.75 -19.50
C ASP A 63 -8.10 -43.65 -18.94
N TYR A 64 -7.55 -42.47 -18.64
CA TYR A 64 -8.31 -41.29 -18.19
C TYR A 64 -8.54 -40.32 -19.35
N ASP A 65 -9.80 -39.99 -19.62
CA ASP A 65 -10.22 -39.13 -20.74
C ASP A 65 -10.50 -37.68 -20.29
N MET A 66 -10.05 -37.31 -19.09
CA MET A 66 -10.15 -35.96 -18.57
C MET A 66 -9.01 -35.60 -17.61
N ALA A 67 -8.51 -34.37 -17.70
CA ALA A 67 -7.52 -33.83 -16.76
C ALA A 67 -7.89 -32.42 -16.29
N ILE A 68 -7.66 -32.15 -15.00
CA ILE A 68 -7.97 -30.87 -14.36
C ILE A 68 -6.72 -30.35 -13.64
N HIS A 69 -6.12 -29.27 -14.13
CA HIS A 69 -4.93 -28.65 -13.53
C HIS A 69 -5.27 -27.33 -12.83
N MET A 70 -5.33 -27.36 -11.49
CA MET A 70 -5.63 -26.20 -10.65
C MET A 70 -4.51 -25.88 -9.64
N ALA A 71 -3.37 -26.55 -9.74
CA ALA A 71 -2.23 -26.32 -8.86
C ALA A 71 -1.46 -25.04 -9.27
N ALA A 72 -1.09 -24.21 -8.29
CA ALA A 72 -0.17 -23.12 -8.51
C ALA A 72 1.27 -23.66 -8.47
N LEU A 73 2.04 -23.39 -9.52
CA LEU A 73 3.41 -23.86 -9.68
C LEU A 73 4.38 -22.80 -9.12
N ASN A 74 4.90 -23.05 -7.92
CA ASN A 74 5.90 -22.17 -7.29
C ASN A 74 7.30 -22.72 -7.56
N TYR A 75 8.18 -21.89 -8.15
CA TYR A 75 9.59 -22.21 -8.39
C TYR A 75 10.47 -21.61 -7.30
N THR A 76 11.58 -22.28 -7.00
CA THR A 76 12.54 -21.85 -5.98
C THR A 76 13.53 -20.82 -6.55
N PRO A 77 14.15 -19.97 -5.71
CA PRO A 77 15.22 -19.08 -6.15
C PRO A 77 16.38 -19.80 -6.86
N MET A 78 16.68 -21.03 -6.44
CA MET A 78 17.73 -21.85 -7.03
C MET A 78 17.43 -22.22 -8.49
N ASP A 79 16.17 -22.50 -8.82
CA ASP A 79 15.76 -22.78 -10.20
C ASP A 79 16.12 -21.59 -11.10
N PHE A 80 15.86 -20.36 -10.64
CA PHE A 80 16.15 -19.15 -11.40
C PHE A 80 17.64 -18.88 -11.56
N HIS A 81 18.44 -19.06 -10.51
CA HIS A 81 19.90 -18.92 -10.62
C HIS A 81 20.50 -19.88 -11.63
N PHE A 82 20.04 -21.14 -11.67
CA PHE A 82 20.50 -22.09 -12.67
C PHE A 82 20.16 -21.65 -14.11
N PHE A 83 18.92 -21.25 -14.38
CA PHE A 83 18.52 -20.87 -15.75
C PHE A 83 19.16 -19.56 -16.23
N ASP A 84 19.33 -18.59 -15.33
CA ASP A 84 19.92 -17.30 -15.66
C ASP A 84 21.45 -17.44 -15.82
N ASP A 85 22.13 -17.99 -14.81
CA ASP A 85 23.61 -18.03 -14.76
C ASP A 85 24.21 -19.03 -15.75
N PHE A 86 23.55 -20.17 -16.01
CA PHE A 86 24.08 -21.22 -16.89
C PHE A 86 23.52 -21.19 -18.31
N LEU A 87 22.25 -20.81 -18.48
CA LEU A 87 21.55 -20.93 -19.77
C LEU A 87 21.19 -19.57 -20.38
N THR A 88 21.46 -18.45 -19.69
CA THR A 88 21.11 -17.09 -20.13
C THR A 88 19.62 -16.93 -20.45
N ILE A 89 18.76 -17.72 -19.80
CA ILE A 89 17.31 -17.66 -19.95
C ILE A 89 16.79 -16.74 -18.86
N SER A 90 16.08 -15.68 -19.26
CA SER A 90 15.55 -14.73 -18.29
C SER A 90 14.56 -15.40 -17.33
N ARG A 91 14.47 -14.87 -16.12
CA ARG A 91 13.51 -15.34 -15.11
C ARG A 91 12.08 -15.47 -15.65
N ASP A 92 11.62 -14.50 -16.42
CA ASP A 92 10.26 -14.50 -16.99
C ASP A 92 10.06 -15.57 -18.06
N GLU A 93 11.10 -15.89 -18.84
CA GLU A 93 11.08 -16.97 -19.82
C GLU A 93 11.14 -18.33 -19.14
N ALA A 94 11.96 -18.46 -18.08
CA ALA A 94 12.05 -19.67 -17.28
C ALA A 94 10.71 -19.98 -16.59
N VAL A 95 10.08 -18.99 -15.94
CA VAL A 95 8.75 -19.16 -15.33
C VAL A 95 7.73 -19.61 -16.37
N ARG A 96 7.65 -18.93 -17.52
CA ARG A 96 6.68 -19.27 -18.57
C ARG A 96 6.91 -20.67 -19.12
N SER A 97 8.15 -21.00 -19.46
CA SER A 97 8.50 -22.28 -20.06
C SER A 97 8.27 -23.44 -19.10
N MET A 98 8.77 -23.33 -17.87
CA MET A 98 8.57 -24.38 -16.85
C MET A 98 7.08 -24.58 -16.51
N THR A 99 6.30 -23.50 -16.47
CA THR A 99 4.88 -23.57 -16.11
C THR A 99 4.10 -24.31 -17.18
N PHE A 100 4.26 -23.91 -18.44
CA PHE A 100 3.55 -24.57 -19.53
C PHE A 100 4.05 -25.99 -19.77
N GLU A 101 5.34 -26.25 -19.60
CA GLU A 101 5.89 -27.61 -19.73
C GLU A 101 5.33 -28.54 -18.65
N ARG A 102 5.30 -28.12 -17.37
CA ARG A 102 4.73 -28.94 -16.30
C ARG A 102 3.24 -29.21 -16.52
N ILE A 103 2.48 -28.20 -16.92
CA ILE A 103 1.05 -28.35 -17.21
C ILE A 103 0.87 -29.31 -18.40
N TYR A 104 1.63 -29.12 -19.49
CA TYR A 104 1.60 -30.00 -20.66
C TYR A 104 1.90 -31.46 -20.29
N GLN A 105 2.95 -31.70 -19.52
CA GLN A 105 3.34 -33.04 -19.09
C GLN A 105 2.33 -33.68 -18.14
N PHE A 106 1.61 -32.89 -17.33
CA PHE A 106 0.48 -33.36 -16.52
C PHE A 106 -0.72 -33.75 -17.40
N LEU A 107 -1.16 -32.87 -18.29
CA LEU A 107 -2.28 -33.11 -19.19
C LEU A 107 -2.01 -34.31 -20.10
N GLY A 108 -0.76 -34.47 -20.54
CA GLY A 108 -0.30 -35.61 -21.32
C GLY A 108 -0.35 -36.95 -20.60
N ARG A 109 -0.67 -37.04 -19.30
CA ARG A 109 -0.84 -38.35 -18.63
C ARG A 109 -2.15 -39.06 -18.98
N THR A 110 -3.09 -38.34 -19.59
CA THR A 110 -4.38 -38.84 -20.04
C THR A 110 -4.26 -39.71 -21.28
N SER A 111 -5.41 -40.11 -21.84
CA SER A 111 -5.52 -40.75 -23.15
C SER A 111 -4.89 -39.95 -24.29
N LEU A 112 -4.47 -38.69 -24.07
CA LEU A 112 -3.66 -37.93 -25.03
C LEU A 112 -2.39 -38.68 -25.53
N ARG A 113 -1.84 -39.59 -24.71
CA ARG A 113 -0.69 -40.41 -25.10
C ARG A 113 -1.04 -41.69 -25.84
N ASP A 114 -2.31 -42.06 -25.89
CA ASP A 114 -2.78 -43.26 -26.57
C ASP A 114 -3.15 -42.92 -28.02
N TYR A 115 -2.20 -43.13 -28.93
CA TYR A 115 -2.33 -42.77 -30.34
C TYR A 115 -3.56 -43.39 -31.00
N ASP A 116 -3.86 -44.65 -30.69
CA ASP A 116 -4.98 -45.38 -31.32
C ASP A 116 -6.33 -44.85 -30.84
N ARG A 117 -6.40 -44.38 -29.59
CA ARG A 117 -7.60 -43.75 -29.01
C ARG A 117 -7.80 -42.33 -29.50
N VAL A 118 -6.71 -41.55 -29.64
CA VAL A 118 -6.75 -40.15 -30.06
C VAL A 118 -7.10 -40.00 -31.54
N TYR A 119 -6.65 -40.92 -32.40
CA TYR A 119 -6.87 -40.87 -33.85
C TYR A 119 -7.93 -41.87 -34.36
N GLY A 120 -8.52 -42.67 -33.48
CA GLY A 120 -9.63 -43.60 -33.78
C GLY A 120 -11.00 -43.07 -33.35
N GLU A 121 -12.00 -43.95 -33.24
CA GLU A 121 -13.34 -43.66 -32.69
C GLU A 121 -13.32 -43.59 -31.14
N GLY A 122 -12.30 -42.94 -30.56
CA GLY A 122 -12.16 -42.80 -29.12
C GLY A 122 -13.14 -41.81 -28.48
N GLU A 123 -13.26 -41.87 -27.15
CA GLU A 123 -14.02 -40.88 -26.40
C GLU A 123 -13.33 -39.50 -26.43
N GLU A 124 -14.12 -38.43 -26.39
CA GLU A 124 -13.61 -37.06 -26.39
C GLU A 124 -12.74 -36.79 -25.15
N LEU A 125 -11.51 -36.32 -25.34
CA LEU A 125 -10.61 -35.89 -24.26
C LEU A 125 -10.97 -34.48 -23.77
N THR A 126 -11.19 -34.30 -22.46
CA THR A 126 -11.46 -32.98 -21.86
C THR A 126 -10.32 -32.50 -20.98
N LEU A 127 -9.74 -31.35 -21.32
CA LEU A 127 -8.65 -30.72 -20.57
C LEU A 127 -9.15 -29.43 -19.92
N ILE A 128 -9.01 -29.31 -18.60
CA ILE A 128 -9.41 -28.13 -17.82
C ILE A 128 -8.17 -27.53 -17.15
N VAL A 129 -7.99 -26.22 -17.34
CA VAL A 129 -6.92 -25.42 -16.74
C VAL A 129 -7.49 -24.15 -16.11
N PHE A 130 -6.70 -23.51 -15.26
CA PHE A 130 -7.16 -22.40 -14.43
C PHE A 130 -7.55 -21.13 -15.19
N ASP A 131 -6.85 -20.81 -16.29
CA ASP A 131 -7.03 -19.55 -17.01
C ASP A 131 -6.96 -19.70 -18.54
N ARG A 132 -7.50 -18.69 -19.24
CA ARG A 132 -7.60 -18.68 -20.70
C ARG A 132 -6.24 -18.65 -21.40
N GLN A 133 -5.22 -17.99 -20.85
CA GLN A 133 -3.89 -17.95 -21.50
C GLN A 133 -3.25 -19.34 -21.48
N THR A 134 -3.35 -20.04 -20.35
CA THR A 134 -2.92 -21.42 -20.24
C THR A 134 -3.70 -22.31 -21.21
N ALA A 135 -5.02 -22.15 -21.31
CA ALA A 135 -5.84 -22.95 -22.22
C ALA A 135 -5.44 -22.74 -23.69
N MET A 136 -5.27 -21.49 -24.13
CA MET A 136 -4.80 -21.16 -25.48
C MET A 136 -3.39 -21.70 -25.75
N ARG A 137 -2.49 -21.66 -24.75
CA ARG A 137 -1.14 -22.20 -24.89
C ARG A 137 -1.15 -23.72 -25.02
N MET A 138 -1.96 -24.41 -24.22
CA MET A 138 -2.14 -25.86 -24.31
C MET A 138 -2.80 -26.26 -25.63
N GLN A 139 -3.80 -25.49 -26.10
CA GLN A 139 -4.39 -25.67 -27.43
C GLN A 139 -3.33 -25.62 -28.53
N ALA A 140 -2.45 -24.63 -28.50
CA ALA A 140 -1.37 -24.49 -29.48
C ALA A 140 -0.32 -25.62 -29.40
N MET A 141 -0.07 -26.19 -28.22
CA MET A 141 0.90 -27.27 -28.02
C MET A 141 0.33 -28.67 -28.30
N ILE A 142 -0.95 -28.89 -27.97
CA ILE A 142 -1.64 -30.20 -28.05
C ILE A 142 -2.42 -30.33 -29.37
N GLY A 143 -2.91 -29.23 -29.93
CA GLY A 143 -3.75 -29.22 -31.14
C GLY A 143 -5.22 -29.54 -30.88
N CYS A 144 -5.77 -29.17 -29.71
CA CYS A 144 -7.18 -29.42 -29.38
C CYS A 144 -8.13 -28.30 -29.88
N GLY A 145 -9.44 -28.48 -29.67
CA GLY A 145 -10.47 -27.49 -30.00
C GLY A 145 -10.32 -26.16 -29.24
N GLU A 146 -11.03 -25.13 -29.71
CA GLU A 146 -11.01 -23.78 -29.12
C GLU A 146 -11.42 -23.81 -27.62
N PRO A 147 -10.66 -23.13 -26.74
CA PRO A 147 -10.97 -23.08 -25.32
C PRO A 147 -12.36 -22.50 -25.03
N THR A 148 -13.14 -23.23 -24.23
CA THR A 148 -14.46 -22.78 -23.75
C THR A 148 -14.37 -22.36 -22.29
N PHE A 149 -14.93 -21.18 -21.97
CA PHE A 149 -15.00 -20.71 -20.59
C PHE A 149 -16.02 -21.52 -19.79
N ILE A 150 -15.61 -22.02 -18.63
CA ILE A 150 -16.49 -22.70 -17.68
C ILE A 150 -16.88 -21.68 -16.60
N ASP A 151 -18.13 -21.21 -16.64
CA ASP A 151 -18.65 -20.35 -15.58
C ASP A 151 -18.86 -21.17 -14.30
N LEU A 152 -18.10 -20.84 -13.26
CA LEU A 152 -18.18 -21.49 -11.95
C LEU A 152 -19.27 -20.86 -11.04
N GLY A 153 -20.01 -19.85 -11.52
CA GLY A 153 -20.99 -19.09 -10.73
C GLY A 153 -20.33 -18.14 -9.73
N ILE A 154 -19.03 -17.87 -9.87
CA ILE A 154 -18.27 -16.96 -9.01
C ILE A 154 -18.10 -15.65 -9.77
N GLU A 155 -18.88 -14.63 -9.40
CA GLU A 155 -18.92 -13.32 -10.06
C GLU A 155 -17.52 -12.69 -10.22
N LYS A 156 -16.66 -12.84 -9.22
CA LYS A 156 -15.27 -12.34 -9.23
C LYS A 156 -14.34 -13.04 -10.23
N LEU A 157 -14.72 -14.21 -10.75
CA LEU A 157 -13.95 -15.02 -11.69
C LEU A 157 -14.56 -15.03 -13.10
N GLN A 158 -15.62 -14.27 -13.34
CA GLN A 158 -16.16 -14.11 -14.68
C GLN A 158 -15.11 -13.46 -15.59
N GLU A 159 -14.99 -13.97 -16.82
CA GLU A 159 -14.13 -13.34 -17.82
C GLU A 159 -14.59 -11.90 -18.00
N GLN A 160 -13.79 -10.94 -17.52
CA GLN A 160 -13.98 -9.54 -17.87
C GLN A 160 -13.97 -9.49 -19.39
N LYS A 161 -15.12 -9.17 -20.00
CA LYS A 161 -15.22 -8.99 -21.46
C LYS A 161 -14.08 -8.08 -21.86
N LYS A 162 -13.04 -8.65 -22.48
CA LYS A 162 -11.92 -7.85 -22.98
C LYS A 162 -12.53 -6.83 -23.91
N ALA A 163 -12.39 -5.56 -23.56
CA ALA A 163 -12.66 -4.50 -24.49
C ALA A 163 -11.93 -4.83 -25.81
N PRO A 164 -12.55 -4.61 -26.98
CA PRO A 164 -11.92 -4.89 -28.26
C PRO A 164 -10.51 -4.30 -28.30
N TYR A 165 -9.56 -5.05 -28.86
CA TYR A 165 -8.16 -4.65 -28.94
C TYR A 165 -8.05 -3.28 -29.64
N ASP A 166 -7.70 -2.26 -28.88
CA ASP A 166 -7.40 -0.94 -29.41
C ASP A 166 -5.88 -0.79 -29.60
N PRO A 167 -5.38 -0.79 -30.84
CA PRO A 167 -3.96 -0.62 -31.13
C PRO A 167 -3.41 0.71 -30.59
N LYS A 168 -4.24 1.76 -30.45
CA LYS A 168 -3.82 3.02 -29.83
C LYS A 168 -3.63 2.85 -28.33
N ALA A 169 -4.58 2.25 -27.62
CA ALA A 169 -4.43 1.95 -26.19
C ALA A 169 -3.22 1.03 -25.91
N ALA A 170 -2.98 0.04 -26.77
CA ALA A 170 -1.81 -0.85 -26.67
C ALA A 170 -0.49 -0.09 -26.86
N ALA A 171 -0.41 0.80 -27.86
CA ALA A 171 0.76 1.65 -28.10
C ALA A 171 1.00 2.66 -26.97
N VAL A 172 -0.07 3.26 -26.43
CA VAL A 172 0.01 4.15 -25.25
C VAL A 172 0.51 3.37 -24.03
N GLY A 173 0.02 2.15 -23.80
CA GLY A 173 0.50 1.28 -22.72
C GLY A 173 1.95 0.82 -22.90
N ALA A 174 2.38 0.55 -24.13
CA ALA A 174 3.78 0.24 -24.44
C ALA A 174 4.70 1.44 -24.18
N ASN A 175 4.32 2.64 -24.65
CA ASN A 175 5.08 3.87 -24.41
C ASN A 175 5.13 4.23 -22.91
N ALA A 176 4.04 4.01 -22.17
CA ALA A 176 4.02 4.22 -20.73
C ALA A 176 4.99 3.27 -20.00
N ARG A 177 5.03 2.00 -20.39
CA ARG A 177 6.00 1.01 -19.85
C ARG A 177 7.43 1.38 -20.18
N TYR A 178 7.71 1.77 -21.43
CA TYR A 178 9.04 2.23 -21.83
C TYR A 178 9.50 3.42 -21.00
N ARG A 179 8.66 4.45 -20.85
CA ARG A 179 8.97 5.63 -20.03
C ARG A 179 9.18 5.29 -18.56
N ALA A 180 8.39 4.37 -18.01
CA ALA A 180 8.55 3.92 -16.63
C ALA A 180 9.91 3.23 -16.42
N ASN A 181 10.32 2.37 -17.36
CA ASN A 181 11.60 1.67 -17.33
C ASN A 181 12.78 2.64 -17.49
N GLU A 182 12.70 3.60 -18.41
CA GLU A 182 13.77 4.60 -18.58
C GLU A 182 13.89 5.49 -17.33
N ALA A 183 12.77 5.93 -16.77
CA ALA A 183 12.78 6.70 -15.53
C ALA A 183 13.37 5.89 -14.35
N GLU A 184 13.18 4.57 -14.33
CA GLU A 184 13.81 3.69 -13.33
C GLU A 184 15.31 3.60 -13.51
N LYS A 185 15.79 3.38 -14.74
CA LYS A 185 17.23 3.40 -15.04
C LYS A 185 17.87 4.74 -14.66
N GLU A 186 17.21 5.86 -14.98
CA GLU A 186 17.68 7.19 -14.59
C GLU A 186 17.77 7.36 -13.07
N ARG A 187 16.79 6.87 -12.30
CA ARG A 187 16.83 6.90 -10.82
C ARG A 187 17.98 6.08 -10.27
N LEU A 188 18.22 4.89 -10.80
CA LEU A 188 19.32 4.01 -10.37
C LEU A 188 20.68 4.61 -10.73
N ALA A 189 20.85 5.12 -11.95
CA ALA A 189 22.07 5.82 -12.35
C ALA A 189 22.33 7.07 -11.48
N ALA A 190 21.28 7.81 -11.14
CA ALA A 190 21.39 8.96 -10.25
C ALA A 190 21.71 8.55 -8.79
N ASP A 191 21.24 7.40 -8.32
CA ASP A 191 21.61 6.84 -7.01
C ASP A 191 23.10 6.51 -6.97
N GLU A 192 23.61 5.82 -7.99
CA GLU A 192 25.03 5.46 -8.10
C GLU A 192 25.94 6.69 -8.13
N ALA A 193 25.51 7.77 -8.78
CA ALA A 193 26.24 9.03 -8.81
C ALA A 193 26.09 9.88 -7.52
N THR A 194 25.20 9.49 -6.60
CA THR A 194 24.92 10.28 -5.39
C THR A 194 26.06 10.19 -4.38
N PRO A 195 26.66 11.31 -3.94
CA PRO A 195 27.70 11.31 -2.93
C PRO A 195 27.25 10.63 -1.62
N GLN A 196 28.06 9.69 -1.16
CA GLN A 196 27.85 8.99 0.10
C GLN A 196 28.68 9.62 1.22
N TYR A 197 28.21 9.50 2.45
CA TYR A 197 28.91 9.93 3.67
C TYR A 197 28.74 8.87 4.76
N GLU A 198 29.58 8.88 5.80
CA GLU A 198 29.43 7.96 6.94
C GLU A 198 28.43 8.49 7.96
N GLY A 199 27.79 7.60 8.72
CA GLY A 199 26.79 7.97 9.74
C GLY A 199 25.61 8.76 9.20
N PHE A 200 25.04 9.62 10.05
CA PHE A 200 23.93 10.53 9.79
C PHE A 200 24.38 11.96 10.11
N GLY A 201 24.41 12.82 9.09
CA GLY A 201 24.85 14.20 9.23
C GLY A 201 23.73 15.04 9.84
N ALA A 202 23.85 15.42 11.11
CA ALA A 202 22.82 16.16 11.82
C ALA A 202 23.21 17.63 11.91
N ARG A 203 22.39 18.49 11.31
CA ARG A 203 22.45 19.93 11.52
C ARG A 203 21.35 20.34 12.49
N ILE A 204 21.74 21.00 13.58
CA ILE A 204 20.85 21.30 14.70
C ILE A 204 20.89 22.79 15.01
N TRP A 205 19.72 23.39 14.98
CA TRP A 205 19.46 24.75 15.43
C TRP A 205 18.91 24.68 16.85
N SER A 206 19.55 25.38 17.78
CA SER A 206 19.12 25.37 19.19
C SER A 206 17.69 25.88 19.35
N THR A 207 17.28 26.83 18.51
CA THR A 207 15.94 27.41 18.44
C THR A 207 15.59 27.75 16.99
N GLY A 208 14.32 28.02 16.68
CA GLY A 208 13.91 28.41 15.32
C GLY A 208 14.43 29.79 14.86
N ALA A 209 15.09 30.55 15.73
CA ALA A 209 15.71 31.84 15.42
C ALA A 209 17.25 31.79 15.45
N ASP A 210 17.82 30.60 15.69
CA ASP A 210 19.27 30.40 15.74
C ASP A 210 19.89 30.63 14.36
N LYS A 211 21.00 31.37 14.32
CA LYS A 211 21.74 31.66 13.09
C LYS A 211 23.01 30.83 12.96
N GLU A 212 23.43 30.16 14.03
CA GLU A 212 24.69 29.42 14.10
C GLU A 212 24.41 27.95 14.46
N PRO A 213 23.78 27.18 13.55
CA PRO A 213 23.51 25.78 13.81
C PRO A 213 24.79 24.97 13.94
N THR A 214 24.75 23.97 14.81
CA THR A 214 25.82 22.98 14.93
C THR A 214 25.66 21.90 13.86
N TYR A 215 26.77 21.32 13.42
CA TYR A 215 26.78 20.16 12.54
C TYR A 215 27.68 19.07 13.12
N GLN A 216 27.14 17.86 13.22
CA GLN A 216 27.92 16.69 13.62
C GLN A 216 27.36 15.44 12.94
N THR A 217 28.25 14.51 12.63
CA THR A 217 27.88 13.17 12.15
C THR A 217 27.69 12.23 13.33
N TYR A 218 26.57 11.51 13.34
CA TYR A 218 26.22 10.57 14.39
C TYR A 218 26.13 9.13 13.85
N ALA A 219 26.50 8.15 14.67
CA ALA A 219 25.97 6.80 14.49
C ALA A 219 24.45 6.82 14.76
N ILE A 220 23.69 5.93 14.13
CA ILE A 220 22.23 5.90 14.28
C ILE A 220 21.77 5.78 15.74
N GLU A 221 22.47 5.00 16.55
CA GLU A 221 22.14 4.83 17.96
C GLU A 221 22.39 6.12 18.77
N ASP A 222 23.45 6.85 18.46
CA ASP A 222 23.74 8.13 19.11
C ASP A 222 22.75 9.21 18.68
N LEU A 223 22.31 9.19 17.42
CA LEU A 223 21.23 10.05 16.93
C LEU A 223 19.91 9.76 17.67
N PHE A 224 19.56 8.49 17.86
CA PHE A 224 18.36 8.12 18.62
C PHE A 224 18.45 8.56 20.08
N ARG A 225 19.60 8.37 20.73
CA ARG A 225 19.81 8.85 22.10
C ARG A 225 19.74 10.37 22.20
N LEU A 226 20.25 11.09 21.21
CA LEU A 226 20.14 12.55 21.13
C LEU A 226 18.67 12.98 21.05
N MET A 227 17.88 12.31 20.20
CA MET A 227 16.46 12.58 20.03
C MET A 227 15.63 12.20 21.27
N GLU A 228 15.92 11.07 21.91
CA GLU A 228 15.30 10.63 23.17
C GLU A 228 15.54 11.68 24.27
N ARG A 229 16.80 12.14 24.43
CA ARG A 229 17.15 13.21 25.39
C ARG A 229 16.44 14.54 25.09
N ALA A 230 16.33 14.92 23.83
CA ALA A 230 15.59 16.13 23.44
C ALA A 230 14.10 16.02 23.84
N GLY A 231 13.52 14.82 23.74
CA GLY A 231 12.14 14.54 24.13
C GLY A 231 11.85 14.77 25.61
N GLU A 232 12.86 14.68 26.47
CA GLU A 232 12.75 14.92 27.92
C GLU A 232 12.79 16.43 28.27
N MET A 233 13.10 17.30 27.32
CA MET A 233 13.21 18.74 27.57
C MET A 233 11.84 19.42 27.56
N PRO A 234 11.39 20.01 28.69
CA PRO A 234 10.12 20.72 28.75
C PRO A 234 10.20 22.07 28.04
N LEU A 235 9.28 22.30 27.10
CA LEU A 235 9.23 23.56 26.35
C LEU A 235 7.91 24.32 26.57
N LYS A 236 8.04 25.58 27.00
CA LYS A 236 6.88 26.49 27.14
C LYS A 236 6.41 27.05 25.80
N PHE A 237 7.32 27.31 24.87
CA PHE A 237 7.05 28.00 23.61
C PHE A 237 7.64 27.25 22.43
N LYS A 238 6.90 27.21 21.32
CA LYS A 238 7.33 26.54 20.07
C LYS A 238 8.63 27.12 19.52
N ALA A 239 8.85 28.43 19.69
CA ALA A 239 10.05 29.12 19.23
C ALA A 239 11.34 28.57 19.86
N HIS A 240 11.26 27.97 21.06
CA HIS A 240 12.40 27.38 21.76
C HIS A 240 12.62 25.92 21.37
N CYS A 241 11.79 25.36 20.50
CA CYS A 241 12.00 24.01 20.01
C CYS A 241 13.19 24.00 19.05
N SER A 242 14.17 23.16 19.38
CA SER A 242 15.31 22.92 18.50
C SER A 242 14.80 22.33 17.19
N GLN A 243 15.49 22.68 16.10
CA GLN A 243 15.18 22.17 14.77
C GLN A 243 16.33 21.30 14.31
N PHE A 244 15.99 20.28 13.54
CA PHE A 244 16.92 19.28 13.06
C PHE A 244 16.74 19.10 11.55
N ARG A 245 17.86 18.88 10.86
CA ARG A 245 17.88 18.45 9.48
C ARG A 245 19.00 17.44 9.29
N GLU A 246 18.68 16.37 8.59
CA GLU A 246 19.62 15.31 8.26
C GLU A 246 20.17 15.49 6.84
N GLY A 247 21.49 15.37 6.68
CA GLY A 247 22.13 15.10 5.41
C GLY A 247 23.52 15.71 5.23
N ALA A 248 23.99 15.72 3.99
CA ALA A 248 25.26 16.33 3.58
C ALA A 248 25.03 17.74 3.02
N PHE A 249 25.83 18.69 3.48
CA PHE A 249 25.75 20.10 3.11
C PHE A 249 26.98 20.48 2.28
N SER A 250 26.79 21.25 1.21
CA SER A 250 27.90 21.78 0.42
C SER A 250 28.64 22.91 1.15
N ASP A 251 27.94 23.67 1.99
CA ASP A 251 28.47 24.76 2.79
C ASP A 251 27.91 24.74 4.24
N LEU A 252 28.79 24.51 5.21
CA LEU A 252 28.43 24.56 6.62
C LEU A 252 28.29 26.00 7.16
N GLY A 253 28.88 27.00 6.52
CA GLY A 253 28.75 28.40 6.92
C GLY A 253 27.46 29.07 6.46
N ALA A 254 26.82 28.55 5.41
CA ALA A 254 25.67 29.19 4.77
C ALA A 254 24.38 28.34 4.85
N ALA A 255 23.88 28.17 6.08
CA ALA A 255 22.77 27.27 6.42
C ALA A 255 21.46 27.48 5.62
N GLU A 256 21.20 28.73 5.23
CA GLU A 256 19.95 29.17 4.62
C GLU A 256 19.97 29.12 3.09
N ILE A 257 21.11 28.79 2.46
CA ILE A 257 21.20 28.72 1.00
C ILE A 257 20.31 27.60 0.47
N ALA A 258 19.43 27.95 -0.47
CA ALA A 258 18.62 26.99 -1.21
C ALA A 258 19.53 26.01 -1.96
N GLY A 259 19.28 24.70 -1.83
CA GLY A 259 20.11 23.67 -2.46
C GLY A 259 21.44 23.38 -1.76
N ASN A 260 21.68 23.95 -0.57
CA ASN A 260 22.87 23.62 0.22
C ASN A 260 22.88 22.15 0.68
N LEU A 261 21.70 21.59 0.98
CA LEU A 261 21.58 20.17 1.27
C LEU A 261 21.61 19.36 -0.04
N THR A 262 22.65 18.56 -0.23
CA THR A 262 22.87 17.81 -1.47
C THR A 262 22.24 16.42 -1.42
N THR A 263 22.31 15.75 -0.27
CA THR A 263 21.87 14.37 -0.08
C THR A 263 21.38 14.12 1.35
N SER A 264 20.54 13.10 1.55
CA SER A 264 20.01 12.70 2.86
C SER A 264 19.90 11.18 3.00
N LYS A 265 20.08 10.67 4.22
CA LYS A 265 19.89 9.29 4.65
C LYS A 265 18.66 9.11 5.53
N MET A 266 17.76 10.08 5.63
CA MET A 266 16.61 9.95 6.51
C MET A 266 15.35 10.57 5.91
N LEU A 267 14.32 9.75 5.73
CA LEU A 267 12.98 10.26 5.42
C LEU A 267 12.38 10.86 6.68
N ALA A 268 11.69 11.97 6.50
CA ALA A 268 10.90 12.63 7.52
C ALA A 268 9.44 12.73 7.07
N PHE A 269 8.51 12.41 7.95
CA PHE A 269 7.08 12.64 7.75
C PHE A 269 6.54 13.47 8.90
N ASP A 270 5.66 14.40 8.55
CA ASP A 270 4.87 15.17 9.51
C ASP A 270 3.41 14.79 9.33
N ILE A 271 2.84 14.32 10.43
CA ILE A 271 1.49 13.77 10.48
C ILE A 271 0.72 14.63 11.47
N ASP A 272 -0.20 15.41 10.91
CA ASP A 272 -1.11 16.23 11.70
C ASP A 272 -2.45 15.50 11.87
N ASP A 273 -3.18 15.78 12.94
CA ASP A 273 -4.57 15.39 13.14
C ASP A 273 -4.94 13.93 12.78
N SER A 274 -4.06 12.96 13.02
CA SER A 274 -4.34 11.55 12.75
C SER A 274 -5.28 10.95 13.79
N ILE A 275 -6.21 10.10 13.34
CA ILE A 275 -7.05 9.30 14.23
C ILE A 275 -6.33 8.03 14.72
N HIS A 276 -5.20 7.66 14.08
CA HIS A 276 -4.42 6.48 14.40
C HIS A 276 -3.36 6.80 15.44
N LYS A 277 -3.15 5.84 16.36
CA LYS A 277 -2.12 5.94 17.37
C LYS A 277 -0.71 5.87 16.75
N PRO A 278 0.26 6.66 17.22
CA PRO A 278 1.66 6.61 16.78
C PRO A 278 2.28 5.20 16.88
N GLU A 279 1.92 4.43 17.91
CA GLU A 279 2.36 3.06 18.12
C GLU A 279 1.92 2.15 16.96
N ALA A 280 0.70 2.30 16.46
CA ALA A 280 0.20 1.49 15.36
C ALA A 280 0.98 1.76 14.07
N VAL A 281 1.37 3.02 13.83
CA VAL A 281 2.23 3.40 12.70
C VAL A 281 3.63 2.82 12.88
N SER A 282 4.21 2.91 14.08
CA SER A 282 5.52 2.34 14.40
C SER A 282 5.55 0.81 14.24
N ASP A 283 4.51 0.13 14.71
CA ASP A 283 4.32 -1.32 14.58
C ASP A 283 4.28 -1.77 13.13
N TYR A 284 3.54 -1.04 12.29
CA TYR A 284 3.45 -1.34 10.86
C TYR A 284 4.79 -1.12 10.15
N LEU A 285 5.47 0.00 10.39
CA LEU A 285 6.80 0.24 9.82
C LEU A 285 7.80 -0.84 10.27
N ALA A 286 7.73 -1.26 11.54
CA ALA A 286 8.54 -2.34 12.07
C ALA A 286 8.19 -3.71 11.44
N SER A 287 6.93 -3.97 11.09
CA SER A 287 6.51 -5.20 10.40
C SER A 287 6.97 -5.23 8.94
N LEU A 288 7.22 -4.07 8.32
CA LEU A 288 7.92 -3.94 7.04
C LEU A 288 9.45 -4.09 7.17
N GLY A 289 9.97 -4.29 8.38
CA GLY A 289 11.40 -4.44 8.64
C GLY A 289 12.14 -3.13 8.90
N PHE A 290 11.45 -2.00 9.01
CA PHE A 290 12.09 -0.70 9.17
C PHE A 290 12.41 -0.37 10.62
N THR A 291 13.65 0.05 10.84
CA THR A 291 13.98 0.90 11.98
C THR A 291 13.26 2.24 11.80
N ASN A 292 12.56 2.70 12.83
CA ASN A 292 11.83 3.96 12.79
C ASN A 292 11.85 4.67 14.15
N PHE A 293 11.72 6.00 14.10
CA PHE A 293 11.69 6.85 15.27
C PHE A 293 10.50 7.81 15.15
N ILE A 294 9.57 7.73 16.10
CA ILE A 294 8.32 8.50 16.11
C ILE A 294 8.25 9.31 17.39
N TYR A 295 7.84 10.58 17.30
CA TYR A 295 7.73 11.44 18.46
C TYR A 295 6.66 12.51 18.28
N ASN A 296 6.15 13.04 19.39
CA ASN A 296 5.10 14.05 19.36
C ASN A 296 5.58 15.34 18.69
N SER A 297 4.66 15.99 17.97
CA SER A 297 4.83 17.40 17.61
C SER A 297 4.69 18.28 18.87
N PHE A 298 5.32 19.46 18.88
CA PHE A 298 5.15 20.44 19.96
C PHE A 298 3.67 20.76 20.24
N SER A 299 2.84 20.77 19.19
CA SER A 299 1.42 21.15 19.27
C SER A 299 0.49 20.00 19.66
N HIS A 300 1.02 18.82 20.01
CA HIS A 300 0.21 17.64 20.31
C HIS A 300 -0.55 17.78 21.64
N LYS A 301 -1.85 17.43 21.63
CA LYS A 301 -2.78 17.58 22.77
C LYS A 301 -3.44 16.27 23.20
N GLY A 302 -2.91 15.11 22.78
CA GLY A 302 -3.48 13.79 23.05
C GLY A 302 -4.27 13.23 21.88
N PHE A 303 -5.40 13.86 21.50
CA PHE A 303 -6.18 13.46 20.32
C PHE A 303 -6.79 14.68 19.63
N PRO A 304 -6.79 14.76 18.28
CA PRO A 304 -6.14 13.83 17.34
C PRO A 304 -4.61 13.87 17.43
N TYR A 305 -3.96 12.81 16.96
CA TYR A 305 -2.52 12.62 17.09
C TYR A 305 -1.74 13.50 16.13
N ARG A 306 -0.67 14.13 16.63
CA ARG A 306 0.22 15.01 15.86
C ARG A 306 1.65 14.62 16.14
N PHE A 307 2.35 14.12 15.14
CA PHE A 307 3.65 13.50 15.34
C PHE A 307 4.52 13.48 14.10
N HIS A 308 5.80 13.31 14.35
CA HIS A 308 6.83 13.19 13.35
C HIS A 308 7.29 11.73 13.26
N VAL A 309 7.59 11.27 12.04
CA VAL A 309 8.16 9.94 11.79
C VAL A 309 9.46 10.10 11.05
N LEU A 310 10.52 9.49 11.56
CA LEU A 310 11.83 9.43 10.93
C LEU A 310 12.13 7.97 10.53
N ILE A 311 12.52 7.78 9.26
CA ILE A 311 12.90 6.48 8.70
C ILE A 311 14.30 6.58 8.10
N PRO A 312 15.30 6.00 8.78
CA PRO A 312 16.66 5.88 8.26
C PRO A 312 16.76 5.04 6.97
N LEU A 313 17.60 5.51 6.06
CA LEU A 313 17.91 4.90 4.77
C LEU A 313 19.25 4.17 4.84
N SER A 314 19.36 3.07 4.10
CA SER A 314 20.61 2.28 3.96
C SER A 314 21.76 3.06 3.32
N ARG A 315 21.46 4.11 2.53
CA ARG A 315 22.44 5.00 1.89
C ARG A 315 21.86 6.38 1.60
N ALA A 316 22.73 7.33 1.29
CA ALA A 316 22.34 8.70 0.99
C ALA A 316 21.71 8.78 -0.39
N VAL A 317 20.64 9.57 -0.52
CA VAL A 317 19.94 9.82 -1.77
C VAL A 317 19.89 11.32 -2.07
N ASN A 318 19.93 11.66 -3.36
CA ASN A 318 19.68 13.02 -3.84
C ASN A 318 18.18 13.41 -3.71
N GLU A 319 17.85 14.67 -3.98
CA GLU A 319 16.47 15.17 -3.85
C GLU A 319 15.44 14.40 -4.71
N GLY A 320 15.80 14.01 -5.93
CA GLY A 320 14.90 13.29 -6.84
C GLY A 320 14.54 11.91 -6.31
N ASN A 321 15.57 11.15 -5.90
CA ASN A 321 15.42 9.82 -5.33
C ASN A 321 14.72 9.86 -3.96
N TYR A 322 15.05 10.83 -3.11
CA TYR A 322 14.34 11.08 -1.86
C TYR A 322 12.84 11.27 -2.11
N ARG A 323 12.46 12.15 -3.05
CA ARG A 323 11.07 12.44 -3.37
C ARG A 323 10.33 11.21 -3.88
N HIS A 324 10.99 10.37 -4.66
CA HIS A 324 10.44 9.11 -5.13
C HIS A 324 10.16 8.14 -3.96
N ILE A 325 11.18 7.86 -3.14
CA ILE A 325 11.06 6.96 -1.99
C ILE A 325 9.99 7.48 -1.01
N PHE A 326 9.96 8.79 -0.74
CA PHE A 326 8.94 9.42 0.07
C PHE A 326 7.53 9.13 -0.46
N LYS A 327 7.29 9.25 -1.78
CA LYS A 327 5.99 8.93 -2.39
C LYS A 327 5.62 7.45 -2.23
N VAL A 328 6.57 6.54 -2.43
CA VAL A 328 6.34 5.09 -2.27
C VAL A 328 5.96 4.77 -0.81
N VAL A 329 6.74 5.24 0.16
CA VAL A 329 6.49 5.00 1.59
C VAL A 329 5.20 5.68 2.05
N ARG A 330 4.94 6.92 1.60
CA ARG A 330 3.67 7.61 1.85
C ARG A 330 2.49 6.79 1.34
N ALA A 331 2.55 6.27 0.11
CA ALA A 331 1.47 5.47 -0.44
C ALA A 331 1.26 4.16 0.36
N LEU A 332 2.32 3.53 0.86
CA LEU A 332 2.22 2.37 1.75
C LEU A 332 1.51 2.70 3.08
N LEU A 333 1.81 3.86 3.66
CA LEU A 333 1.15 4.34 4.87
C LEU A 333 -0.31 4.71 4.62
N GLU A 334 -0.59 5.48 3.56
CA GLU A 334 -1.95 5.87 3.19
C GLU A 334 -2.83 4.68 2.79
N SER A 335 -2.25 3.65 2.16
CA SER A 335 -2.97 2.41 1.84
C SER A 335 -3.32 1.59 3.09
N ARG A 336 -2.51 1.67 4.15
CA ARG A 336 -2.73 0.92 5.39
C ARG A 336 -3.70 1.64 6.32
N PHE A 337 -3.51 2.94 6.48
CA PHE A 337 -4.20 3.74 7.51
C PHE A 337 -5.30 4.62 6.93
N GLY A 338 -5.36 4.82 5.62
CA GLY A 338 -6.29 5.74 4.97
C GLY A 338 -5.72 7.16 4.87
N LYS A 339 -5.75 7.73 3.67
CA LYS A 339 -5.19 9.08 3.38
C LYS A 339 -5.80 10.21 4.22
N LYS A 340 -7.09 10.10 4.58
CA LYS A 340 -7.77 11.10 5.42
C LYS A 340 -7.49 10.91 6.91
N ASP A 341 -7.21 9.68 7.31
CA ASP A 341 -7.10 9.25 8.70
C ASP A 341 -5.66 9.34 9.22
N LEU A 342 -4.69 9.34 8.30
CA LEU A 342 -3.27 9.60 8.52
C LEU A 342 -2.77 10.68 7.54
N PRO A 343 -3.14 11.96 7.73
CA PRO A 343 -2.82 12.98 6.76
C PRO A 343 -1.35 13.38 6.87
N ILE A 344 -0.59 12.91 5.88
CA ILE A 344 0.84 13.17 5.73
C ILE A 344 1.03 14.45 4.92
N GLU A 345 1.79 15.40 5.46
CA GLU A 345 2.09 16.64 4.76
C GLU A 345 3.03 16.43 3.55
N ALA A 346 2.57 16.85 2.37
CA ALA A 346 3.32 16.65 1.11
C ALA A 346 4.67 17.39 1.06
N LYS A 347 4.79 18.49 1.80
CA LYS A 347 5.96 19.37 1.76
C LYS A 347 7.24 18.68 2.24
N TYR A 348 7.12 17.65 3.08
CA TYR A 348 8.23 16.82 3.57
C TYR A 348 8.77 15.83 2.52
N GLY A 349 8.19 15.80 1.32
CA GLY A 349 8.76 15.12 0.15
C GLY A 349 9.99 15.81 -0.45
N SER A 350 10.49 16.87 0.16
CA SER A 350 11.79 17.49 -0.18
C SER A 350 12.77 17.27 0.98
N ILE A 351 14.01 16.92 0.65
CA ILE A 351 15.14 16.89 1.60
C ILE A 351 15.32 18.25 2.29
N ASN A 352 14.82 19.32 1.67
CA ASN A 352 14.97 20.66 2.18
C ASN A 352 14.02 21.04 3.33
N LYS A 353 13.23 20.13 3.90
CA LYS A 353 12.42 20.48 5.07
C LYS A 353 13.15 20.25 6.38
N TRP A 354 13.09 21.25 7.25
CA TRP A 354 13.51 21.13 8.65
C TRP A 354 12.38 20.48 9.44
N ILE A 355 12.74 19.71 10.46
CA ILE A 355 11.77 19.13 11.39
C ILE A 355 12.07 19.62 12.80
N ALA A 356 11.02 19.84 13.58
CA ALA A 356 11.18 20.14 15.00
C ALA A 356 11.75 18.90 15.70
N MET A 357 12.71 19.06 16.60
CA MET A 357 13.18 17.95 17.43
C MET A 357 12.09 17.53 18.43
N PRO A 358 12.19 16.30 18.98
CA PRO A 358 11.32 15.88 20.08
C PRO A 358 11.40 16.86 21.25
N CYS A 359 10.28 17.03 21.94
CA CYS A 359 10.21 17.85 23.15
C CYS A 359 9.02 17.42 24.02
N ASP A 360 9.14 17.66 25.33
CA ASP A 360 7.99 17.53 26.21
C ASP A 360 7.07 18.73 25.99
N SER A 361 5.93 18.43 25.35
CA SER A 361 4.94 19.43 24.98
C SER A 361 4.34 20.06 26.23
N LYS A 362 4.07 21.37 26.19
CA LYS A 362 3.35 22.08 27.26
C LYS A 362 1.99 21.48 27.65
N PHE A 363 1.44 20.58 26.82
CA PHE A 363 0.16 19.91 27.07
C PHE A 363 0.33 18.59 27.87
N GLY A 364 1.56 18.19 28.22
CA GLY A 364 1.82 16.99 29.04
C GLY A 364 1.45 15.68 28.34
N GLN A 365 1.51 15.66 27.00
CA GLN A 365 1.20 14.50 26.16
C GLN A 365 2.44 14.08 25.34
N GLY A 366 3.65 14.34 25.85
CA GLY A 366 4.90 13.99 25.19
C GLY A 366 5.04 12.47 25.02
N PHE A 367 5.60 12.05 23.89
CA PHE A 367 5.99 10.66 23.67
C PHE A 367 7.15 10.55 22.68
N VAL A 368 7.94 9.50 22.87
CA VAL A 368 9.01 9.09 21.96
C VAL A 368 8.94 7.58 21.81
N ILE A 369 8.94 7.10 20.57
CA ILE A 369 8.87 5.69 20.20
C ILE A 369 10.06 5.42 19.27
N ALA A 370 11.05 4.68 19.78
CA ALA A 370 12.23 4.30 19.02
C ALA A 370 12.22 2.79 18.76
N LYS A 371 11.72 2.38 17.59
CA LYS A 371 11.71 0.96 17.19
C LYS A 371 12.95 0.60 16.39
N ARG A 372 13.89 -0.02 17.09
CA ARG A 372 15.15 -0.56 16.57
C ARG A 372 14.88 -1.94 15.95
N ARG A 373 15.06 -2.06 14.63
CA ARG A 373 15.02 -3.35 13.93
C ARG A 373 16.45 -3.78 13.64
N TRP A 374 16.77 -5.03 13.97
CA TRP A 374 18.10 -5.58 13.72
C TRP A 374 18.07 -6.35 12.41
N LYS A 375 19.01 -6.03 11.50
CA LYS A 375 19.37 -6.93 10.40
C LYS A 375 20.25 -8.06 10.93
N ASN A 376 21.18 -7.71 11.82
CA ASN A 376 21.97 -8.67 12.58
C ASN A 376 22.24 -8.12 13.99
N ILE A 377 21.70 -8.80 15.00
CA ILE A 377 21.81 -8.38 16.40
C ILE A 377 23.24 -8.52 16.95
N MET A 378 24.01 -9.50 16.43
CA MET A 378 25.37 -9.78 16.89
C MET A 378 26.35 -8.70 16.44
N THR A 379 26.18 -8.20 15.21
CA THR A 379 26.99 -7.10 14.66
C THR A 379 26.43 -5.72 14.98
N LYS A 380 25.29 -5.65 15.69
CA LYS A 380 24.53 -4.43 15.96
C LYS A 380 24.18 -3.66 14.67
N GLU A 381 23.93 -4.38 13.59
CA GLU A 381 23.52 -3.80 12.31
C GLU A 381 22.00 -3.61 12.29
N TYR A 382 21.56 -2.36 12.13
CA TYR A 382 20.14 -2.03 12.02
C TYR A 382 19.59 -2.39 10.64
N SER A 383 18.33 -2.81 10.61
CA SER A 383 17.54 -2.97 9.41
C SER A 383 17.00 -1.59 9.01
N LEU A 384 17.73 -0.93 8.10
CA LEU A 384 17.37 0.36 7.52
C LEU A 384 16.51 0.15 6.27
N LEU A 385 15.85 1.20 5.78
CA LEU A 385 15.12 1.12 4.53
C LEU A 385 16.11 0.91 3.37
N ASP A 386 15.92 -0.17 2.61
CA ASP A 386 16.74 -0.47 1.42
C ASP A 386 16.40 0.53 0.31
N VAL A 387 17.36 1.38 -0.04
CA VAL A 387 17.17 2.43 -1.03
C VAL A 387 16.97 1.84 -2.42
N GLN A 388 17.74 0.81 -2.79
CA GLN A 388 17.65 0.25 -4.14
C GLN A 388 16.32 -0.45 -4.37
N ASP A 389 15.85 -1.23 -3.39
CA ASP A 389 14.53 -1.85 -3.43
C ASP A 389 13.41 -0.79 -3.56
N TYR A 390 13.55 0.37 -2.92
CA TYR A 390 12.53 1.42 -2.98
C TYR A 390 12.62 2.33 -4.20
N LEU A 391 13.71 2.31 -4.97
CA LEU A 391 13.84 3.06 -6.23
C LEU A 391 13.24 2.32 -7.44
N THR A 392 13.19 0.98 -7.37
CA THR A 392 12.59 0.12 -8.40
C THR A 392 11.08 -0.05 -8.19
N ARG A 393 10.58 0.21 -6.97
CA ARG A 393 9.14 0.20 -6.69
C ARG A 393 8.41 1.29 -7.47
N GLN A 394 7.35 0.90 -8.17
CA GLN A 394 6.44 1.87 -8.76
C GLN A 394 5.67 2.59 -7.66
N VAL A 395 5.57 3.91 -7.75
CA VAL A 395 4.65 4.67 -6.89
C VAL A 395 3.25 4.15 -7.20
N PRO A 396 2.52 3.60 -6.22
CA PRO A 396 1.16 3.15 -6.44
C PRO A 396 0.40 4.30 -7.08
N LYS A 397 -0.20 4.06 -8.24
CA LYS A 397 -1.17 5.02 -8.76
C LYS A 397 -2.22 5.13 -7.66
N THR A 398 -2.28 6.30 -7.01
CA THR A 398 -3.52 6.68 -6.33
C THR A 398 -4.58 6.37 -7.37
N PRO A 399 -5.59 5.51 -7.10
CA PRO A 399 -6.66 5.31 -8.07
C PRO A 399 -7.04 6.71 -8.50
N GLU A 400 -6.80 7.00 -9.79
CA GLU A 400 -7.36 8.20 -10.37
C GLU A 400 -8.81 8.12 -9.93
N GLN A 401 -9.27 9.10 -9.15
CA GLN A 401 -10.70 9.34 -9.07
C GLN A 401 -11.11 9.30 -10.53
N GLU A 402 -11.93 8.30 -10.87
CA GLU A 402 -12.43 8.09 -12.21
C GLU A 402 -12.65 9.48 -12.78
N THR A 403 -11.83 9.82 -13.78
CA THR A 403 -11.91 11.08 -14.49
C THR A 403 -13.39 11.33 -14.70
N GLU A 404 -13.86 12.48 -14.22
CA GLU A 404 -15.26 12.93 -14.21
C GLU A 404 -15.89 12.77 -15.60
N ALA A 405 -16.28 11.54 -15.92
CA ALA A 405 -17.00 11.13 -17.09
C ALA A 405 -18.35 10.68 -16.57
N GLU A 406 -19.23 11.68 -16.42
CA GLU A 406 -20.68 11.52 -16.43
C GLU A 406 -21.24 10.35 -15.62
N THR A 407 -21.26 10.52 -14.30
CA THR A 407 -22.49 10.21 -13.57
C THR A 407 -23.04 11.50 -13.02
N LYS A 408 -23.98 12.10 -13.76
CA LYS A 408 -25.08 12.87 -13.16
C LYS A 408 -25.86 11.91 -12.26
N ALA A 409 -25.29 11.56 -11.11
CA ALA A 409 -26.08 11.15 -9.97
C ALA A 409 -26.69 12.43 -9.44
N ASP A 410 -28.02 12.53 -9.52
CA ASP A 410 -28.80 13.56 -8.85
C ASP A 410 -28.23 13.79 -7.44
N GLN A 411 -27.66 14.97 -7.22
CA GLN A 411 -27.56 15.50 -5.87
C GLN A 411 -29.00 15.70 -5.43
N THR A 412 -29.56 14.71 -4.74
CA THR A 412 -30.73 14.92 -3.90
C THR A 412 -30.28 15.97 -2.89
N ALA A 413 -30.67 17.22 -3.11
CA ALA A 413 -30.45 18.29 -2.14
C ALA A 413 -31.05 17.80 -0.82
N LEU A 414 -30.30 17.89 0.29
CA LEU A 414 -30.88 17.66 1.60
C LEU A 414 -32.10 18.58 1.71
N GLU A 415 -33.27 18.00 1.98
CA GLU A 415 -34.46 18.82 2.20
C GLU A 415 -34.23 19.71 3.42
N SER A 416 -34.87 20.89 3.48
CA SER A 416 -34.66 21.84 4.58
C SER A 416 -34.94 21.23 5.96
N ALA A 417 -35.79 20.21 6.03
CA ALA A 417 -36.09 19.48 7.27
C ALA A 417 -34.88 18.65 7.77
N ASP A 418 -34.07 18.10 6.87
CA ASP A 418 -32.88 17.29 7.22
C ASP A 418 -31.74 18.17 7.71
N ILE A 419 -31.60 19.37 7.15
CA ILE A 419 -30.61 20.38 7.57
C ILE A 419 -30.87 20.80 9.02
N ASP A 420 -32.13 21.09 9.35
CA ASP A 420 -32.53 21.48 10.70
C ASP A 420 -32.42 20.34 11.72
N ALA A 421 -32.65 19.09 11.29
CA ALA A 421 -32.48 17.90 12.12
C ALA A 421 -31.01 17.74 12.57
N ILE A 422 -30.06 17.86 11.63
CA ILE A 422 -28.62 17.76 11.94
C ILE A 422 -28.21 18.76 13.03
N VAL A 423 -28.67 20.01 12.93
CA VAL A 423 -28.33 21.04 13.91
C VAL A 423 -28.96 20.75 15.28
N ARG A 424 -30.21 20.25 15.31
CA ARG A 424 -30.90 19.93 16.56
C ARG A 424 -30.32 18.70 17.25
N ASP A 425 -29.91 17.68 16.50
CA ASP A 425 -29.31 16.47 17.04
C ASP A 425 -27.96 16.78 17.70
N ILE A 426 -27.14 17.61 17.04
CA ILE A 426 -25.86 18.08 17.61
C ILE A 426 -26.10 18.97 18.84
N ALA A 427 -27.16 19.79 18.84
CA ALA A 427 -27.53 20.60 20.01
C ALA A 427 -28.01 19.72 21.18
N ALA A 428 -28.79 18.68 20.90
CA ALA A 428 -29.33 17.76 21.89
C ALA A 428 -28.24 16.88 22.53
N ALA A 429 -27.22 16.51 21.76
CA ALA A 429 -26.06 15.75 22.25
C ALA A 429 -25.07 16.61 23.09
N ALA A 430 -25.25 17.92 23.17
CA ALA A 430 -24.31 18.81 23.84
C ALA A 430 -24.48 18.79 25.37
N ALA A 431 -23.45 18.33 26.08
CA ALA A 431 -23.39 18.41 27.55
C ALA A 431 -23.38 19.87 28.06
N PRO A 432 -23.92 20.16 29.26
CA PRO A 432 -23.85 21.49 29.88
C PRO A 432 -22.37 21.91 30.05
N GLY A 433 -21.93 22.90 29.28
CA GLY A 433 -20.53 23.38 29.24
C GLY A 433 -19.87 23.32 27.85
N ASN A 434 -20.31 22.42 26.98
CA ASN A 434 -19.72 22.22 25.64
C ASN A 434 -20.54 22.80 24.48
N ARG A 435 -21.44 23.74 24.79
CA ARG A 435 -22.38 24.30 23.79
C ARG A 435 -21.69 25.14 22.70
N ASP A 436 -20.54 25.74 22.99
CA ASP A 436 -19.75 26.46 21.97
C ASP A 436 -19.12 25.52 20.94
N ASP A 437 -18.57 24.39 21.40
CA ASP A 437 -17.95 23.42 20.51
C ASP A 437 -19.01 22.64 19.72
N ALA A 438 -20.15 22.32 20.33
CA ALA A 438 -21.30 21.77 19.61
C ALA A 438 -21.79 22.70 18.50
N PHE A 439 -21.81 24.03 18.74
CA PHE A 439 -22.17 25.02 17.72
C PHE A 439 -21.19 25.03 16.55
N LYS A 440 -19.88 24.93 16.82
CA LYS A 440 -18.84 24.82 15.79
C LYS A 440 -18.96 23.51 15.00
N GLN A 441 -19.21 22.40 15.69
CA GLN A 441 -19.40 21.09 15.05
C GLN A 441 -20.62 21.08 14.12
N ALA A 442 -21.74 21.70 14.54
CA ALA A 442 -22.89 21.88 13.66
C ALA A 442 -22.53 22.68 12.40
N GLY A 443 -21.78 23.79 12.54
CA GLY A 443 -21.32 24.56 11.38
C GLY A 443 -20.37 23.78 10.46
N ILE A 444 -19.46 22.97 11.01
CA ILE A 444 -18.55 22.10 10.24
C ILE A 444 -19.35 21.03 9.50
N ALA A 445 -20.31 20.38 10.17
CA ALA A 445 -21.16 19.36 9.55
C ALA A 445 -21.92 19.93 8.36
N LEU A 446 -22.55 21.11 8.51
CA LEU A 446 -23.30 21.72 7.42
C LEU A 446 -22.39 22.14 6.25
N VAL A 447 -21.29 22.85 6.51
CA VAL A 447 -20.46 23.47 5.46
C VAL A 447 -19.52 22.47 4.79
N TYR A 448 -18.89 21.57 5.56
CA TYR A 448 -17.87 20.66 5.06
C TYR A 448 -18.38 19.24 4.81
N THR A 449 -19.21 18.70 5.70
CA THR A 449 -19.70 17.32 5.59
C THR A 449 -20.85 17.22 4.58
N HIS A 450 -21.88 18.08 4.74
CA HIS A 450 -23.09 18.04 3.94
C HIS A 450 -23.12 19.06 2.79
N LYS A 451 -22.09 19.91 2.68
CA LYS A 451 -21.93 20.94 1.62
C LYS A 451 -23.15 21.84 1.43
N VAL A 452 -23.86 22.13 2.52
CA VAL A 452 -25.06 22.96 2.53
C VAL A 452 -24.72 24.38 2.11
N PRO A 453 -25.52 25.03 1.23
CA PRO A 453 -25.29 26.41 0.84
C PRO A 453 -25.25 27.36 2.04
N ASP A 454 -24.35 28.36 2.01
CA ASP A 454 -24.10 29.28 3.12
C ASP A 454 -25.36 29.90 3.72
N HIS A 455 -26.29 30.33 2.86
CA HIS A 455 -27.52 30.99 3.30
C HIS A 455 -28.43 30.02 4.06
N GLU A 456 -28.47 28.75 3.69
CA GLU A 456 -29.27 27.72 4.37
C GLU A 456 -28.60 27.26 5.66
N ALA A 457 -27.27 27.10 5.66
CA ALA A 457 -26.51 26.80 6.86
C ALA A 457 -26.65 27.91 7.91
N ILE A 458 -26.56 29.17 7.48
CA ILE A 458 -26.79 30.34 8.34
C ILE A 458 -28.23 30.37 8.85
N ARG A 459 -29.23 30.09 8.00
CA ARG A 459 -30.65 30.04 8.40
C ARG A 459 -30.87 28.99 9.49
N SER A 460 -30.40 27.76 9.28
CA SER A 460 -30.60 26.63 10.19
C SER A 460 -29.89 26.85 11.54
N LEU A 461 -28.62 27.28 11.50
CA LEU A 461 -27.87 27.63 12.73
C LEU A 461 -28.49 28.80 13.49
N ASN A 462 -29.04 29.79 12.79
CA ASN A 462 -29.75 30.91 13.44
C ASN A 462 -31.06 30.47 14.09
N ALA A 463 -31.80 29.53 13.46
CA ALA A 463 -33.03 28.98 14.04
C ALA A 463 -32.76 28.22 15.34
N ALA A 464 -31.58 27.59 15.46
CA ALA A 464 -31.16 26.83 16.63
C ALA A 464 -30.24 27.59 17.60
N VAL A 465 -29.94 28.88 17.35
CA VAL A 465 -28.88 29.63 18.04
C VAL A 465 -29.07 29.68 19.57
N ASN A 466 -30.32 29.69 20.03
CA ASN A 466 -30.68 29.69 21.44
C ASN A 466 -30.36 28.34 22.13
N LEU A 467 -30.42 27.22 21.39
CA LEU A 467 -30.08 25.89 21.92
C LEU A 467 -28.60 25.81 22.30
N PHE A 468 -27.75 26.57 21.60
CA PHE A 468 -26.32 26.67 21.85
C PHE A 468 -25.94 27.85 22.77
N GLY A 469 -26.90 28.68 23.19
CA GLY A 469 -26.63 29.87 24.00
C GLY A 469 -25.82 30.94 23.28
N LYS A 470 -26.05 31.14 21.98
CA LYS A 470 -25.31 32.08 21.13
C LYS A 470 -26.14 33.31 20.73
N ASP A 471 -25.46 34.38 20.30
CA ASP A 471 -26.12 35.57 19.74
C ASP A 471 -26.52 35.37 18.28
N ARG A 472 -27.51 36.14 17.82
CA ARG A 472 -28.05 36.09 16.44
C ARG A 472 -27.02 36.37 15.33
N GLY A 473 -25.84 36.89 15.65
CA GLY A 473 -24.75 37.09 14.69
C GLY A 473 -23.76 35.93 14.60
N ALA A 474 -23.82 34.95 15.52
CA ALA A 474 -22.82 33.89 15.64
C ALA A 474 -22.76 32.97 14.41
N ALA A 475 -23.91 32.61 13.82
CA ALA A 475 -23.96 31.72 12.66
C ALA A 475 -23.25 32.33 11.43
N LYS A 476 -23.52 33.61 11.15
CA LYS A 476 -22.90 34.34 10.04
C LYS A 476 -21.38 34.46 10.22
N ARG A 477 -20.92 34.71 11.45
CA ARG A 477 -19.48 34.76 11.77
C ARG A 477 -18.82 33.40 11.60
N LEU A 478 -19.47 32.32 12.07
CA LEU A 478 -18.97 30.96 11.96
C LEU A 478 -18.87 30.50 10.50
N VAL A 479 -19.96 30.54 9.73
CA VAL A 479 -19.97 30.12 8.32
C VAL A 479 -18.99 30.94 7.49
N GLY A 480 -18.96 32.26 7.67
CA GLY A 480 -17.98 33.13 7.02
C GLY A 480 -16.52 32.79 7.39
N SER A 481 -16.27 32.36 8.63
CA SER A 481 -14.93 31.92 9.04
C SER A 481 -14.55 30.60 8.38
N LEU A 482 -15.48 29.62 8.34
CA LEU A 482 -15.24 28.32 7.71
C LEU A 482 -14.95 28.49 6.21
N ASN A 483 -15.70 29.34 5.50
CA ASN A 483 -15.47 29.58 4.07
C ASN A 483 -14.16 30.32 3.78
N ARG A 484 -13.73 31.24 4.65
CA ARG A 484 -12.39 31.83 4.53
C ARG A 484 -11.31 30.77 4.67
N SER A 485 -11.41 29.86 5.66
CA SER A 485 -10.48 28.74 5.82
C SER A 485 -10.46 27.80 4.60
N ARG A 486 -11.63 27.56 3.97
CA ARG A 486 -11.75 26.81 2.72
C ARG A 486 -11.03 27.49 1.55
N GLN A 487 -11.19 28.81 1.41
CA GLN A 487 -10.53 29.60 0.37
C GLN A 487 -9.01 29.68 0.58
N THR A 488 -8.53 29.90 1.80
CA THR A 488 -7.08 29.93 2.09
C THR A 488 -6.40 28.60 1.73
N SER A 489 -7.09 27.48 1.96
CA SER A 489 -6.61 26.14 1.59
C SER A 489 -6.57 25.94 0.06
N LEU A 490 -7.53 26.51 -0.68
CA LEU A 490 -7.60 26.46 -2.14
C LEU A 490 -6.59 27.40 -2.82
N THR A 491 -6.41 28.62 -2.30
CA THR A 491 -5.42 29.57 -2.85
C THR A 491 -4.01 29.04 -2.66
N ALA A 492 -3.70 28.44 -1.50
CA ALA A 492 -2.41 27.79 -1.25
C ALA A 492 -2.13 26.55 -2.14
N LEU A 493 -3.17 25.99 -2.77
CA LEU A 493 -3.11 24.87 -3.72
C LEU A 493 -2.99 25.34 -5.18
N ILE A 494 -3.29 26.60 -5.48
CA ILE A 494 -3.24 27.18 -6.84
C ILE A 494 -1.99 28.04 -7.02
N THR A 495 -1.42 28.60 -5.93
CA THR A 495 -0.19 29.41 -5.98
C THR A 495 1.08 28.66 -5.59
N ASN A 496 1.03 27.34 -5.39
CA ASN A 496 2.17 26.42 -5.28
C ASN A 496 2.01 25.27 -6.26
#